data_AF-A0A1I0ZN72-F1
#
_entry.id   AF-A0A1I0ZN72-F1
#
_cell.length_a   1.000
_cell.length_b   1.000
_cell.length_c   1.000
_cell.angle_alpha   90.00
_cell.angle_beta   90.00
_cell.angle_gamma   90.00
#
_symmetry.space_group_name_H-M   'P 1'
#
loop_
_entity.id
_entity.type
_entity.pdbx_description
1 polymer ?
#
loop_
_entity_poly.entity_id
_entity_poly.type
_entity_poly.pdbx_seq_one_letter_code
_entity_poly.pdbx_strand_id
1 'polypeptide(L)'
;MNFLKTLMIAGAISLFSTVTFAQEIPAPVHGVTFDEWASAAARLSNKTSEDEVLKTLSIDKQQFEEVNESFSKALKDDKDFKLITYYGQAFSNLNAGRFAANSQETERKLKTFEDYARLSGHMQAATEAGVDPQKVLEEHHLTTFEFSQDGTYWIGKLREQGMAGDSAAILKWNETIAAYKAEYAARYAKK
;
A
#
# COMPACT_ATOMS: atom_id res chain seq x y z
N MET A 1 -67.34 -1.39 -39.52
CA MET A 1 -66.72 -1.28 -38.19
C MET A 1 -65.33 -1.89 -38.36
N ASN A 2 -64.38 -1.03 -38.74
CA ASN A 2 -63.16 -1.43 -39.45
C ASN A 2 -61.96 -1.50 -38.50
N PHE A 3 -61.29 -2.65 -38.56
CA PHE A 3 -59.86 -2.91 -38.49
C PHE A 3 -58.92 -1.79 -38.04
N LEU A 4 -58.13 -2.16 -37.02
CA LEU A 4 -56.70 -1.85 -36.82
C LEU A 4 -56.24 -0.45 -37.25
N LYS A 5 -55.99 0.39 -36.24
CA LYS A 5 -55.11 1.55 -36.33
C LYS A 5 -54.07 1.49 -35.21
N THR A 6 -52.80 1.66 -35.61
CA THR A 6 -51.69 2.23 -34.82
C THR A 6 -51.01 1.23 -33.87
N LEU A 7 -49.67 1.03 -33.78
CA LEU A 7 -48.50 1.81 -34.18
C LEU A 7 -47.24 0.90 -34.12
N MET A 8 -46.30 1.07 -35.06
CA MET A 8 -44.92 0.60 -34.93
C MET A 8 -44.17 1.38 -33.85
N ILE A 9 -43.44 0.74 -32.93
CA ILE A 9 -42.22 1.31 -32.33
C ILE A 9 -41.21 0.19 -32.06
N ALA A 10 -40.04 0.34 -32.67
CA ALA A 10 -38.83 -0.43 -32.43
C ALA A 10 -38.40 -0.29 -30.95
N GLY A 11 -38.35 -1.41 -30.23
CA GLY A 11 -37.73 -1.48 -28.91
C GLY A 11 -36.24 -1.75 -29.06
N ALA A 12 -35.44 -0.70 -28.89
CA ALA A 12 -34.00 -0.72 -28.95
C ALA A 12 -33.40 -1.82 -28.06
N ILE A 13 -32.48 -2.60 -28.61
CA ILE A 13 -31.55 -3.45 -27.86
C ILE A 13 -30.72 -2.50 -26.99
N SER A 14 -31.04 -2.43 -25.70
CA SER A 14 -30.17 -1.80 -24.71
C SER A 14 -28.89 -2.63 -24.61
N LEU A 15 -27.89 -2.24 -25.40
CA LEU A 15 -26.50 -2.55 -25.13
C LEU A 15 -26.18 -1.92 -23.77
N PHE A 16 -26.16 -2.74 -22.71
CA PHE A 16 -25.44 -2.40 -21.50
C PHE A 16 -23.95 -2.37 -21.87
N SER A 17 -23.49 -1.20 -22.33
CA SER A 17 -22.07 -0.89 -22.35
C SER A 17 -21.61 -0.94 -20.90
N THR A 18 -20.94 -2.02 -20.51
CA THR A 18 -20.14 -2.01 -19.29
C THR A 18 -19.13 -0.89 -19.45
N VAL A 19 -19.32 0.21 -18.73
CA VAL A 19 -18.27 1.22 -18.59
C VAL A 19 -17.17 0.54 -17.79
N THR A 20 -16.23 -0.07 -18.50
CA THR A 20 -14.94 -0.40 -17.92
C THR A 20 -14.26 0.94 -17.69
N PHE A 21 -14.24 1.42 -16.45
CA PHE A 21 -13.34 2.49 -16.08
C PHE A 21 -11.92 1.92 -16.23
N ALA A 22 -11.32 2.13 -17.40
CA ALA A 22 -9.89 1.94 -17.55
C ALA A 22 -9.24 2.87 -16.53
N GLN A 23 -8.53 2.28 -15.57
CA GLN A 23 -7.80 3.06 -14.59
C GLN A 23 -6.78 3.93 -15.34
N GLU A 24 -6.88 5.26 -15.23
CA GLU A 24 -5.94 6.17 -15.89
C GLU A 24 -4.60 6.14 -15.14
N ILE A 25 -3.76 5.17 -15.49
CA ILE A 25 -2.38 5.09 -15.03
C ILE A 25 -1.57 6.14 -15.80
N PRO A 26 -0.78 7.01 -15.13
CA PRO A 26 0.05 8.00 -15.80
C PRO A 26 1.00 7.38 -16.84
N ALA A 27 1.25 8.13 -17.91
CA ALA A 27 2.21 7.72 -18.93
C ALA A 27 3.64 7.61 -18.35
N PRO A 28 4.49 6.70 -18.88
CA PRO A 28 5.88 6.59 -18.44
C PRO A 28 6.67 7.89 -18.54
N VAL A 29 7.56 8.14 -17.59
CA VAL A 29 8.45 9.31 -17.54
C VAL A 29 9.90 8.82 -17.66
N HIS A 30 10.67 9.35 -18.62
CA HIS A 30 12.00 8.80 -18.99
C HIS A 30 11.99 7.29 -19.26
N GLY A 31 10.86 6.76 -19.74
CA GLY A 31 10.66 5.33 -19.97
C GLY A 31 10.47 4.50 -18.70
N VAL A 32 10.38 5.09 -17.51
CA VAL A 32 10.01 4.43 -16.25
C VAL A 32 8.50 4.40 -16.11
N THR A 33 7.93 3.21 -15.94
CA THR A 33 6.48 3.05 -15.72
C THR A 33 6.09 3.37 -14.28
N PHE A 34 4.79 3.57 -14.04
CA PHE A 34 4.27 3.79 -12.69
C PHE A 34 4.57 2.61 -11.75
N ASP A 35 4.48 1.37 -12.26
CA ASP A 35 4.76 0.16 -11.48
C ASP A 35 6.25 0.04 -11.14
N GLU A 36 7.13 0.35 -12.10
CA GLU A 36 8.58 0.37 -11.86
C GLU A 36 8.96 1.45 -10.84
N TRP A 37 8.33 2.62 -10.90
CA TRP A 37 8.54 3.67 -9.92
C TRP A 37 8.05 3.25 -8.52
N ALA A 38 6.86 2.66 -8.40
CA ALA A 38 6.36 2.15 -7.13
C ALA A 38 7.26 1.03 -6.57
N SER A 39 7.74 0.13 -7.44
CA SER A 39 8.72 -0.91 -7.08
C SER A 39 10.09 -0.34 -6.70
N ALA A 40 10.52 0.77 -7.32
CA ALA A 40 11.74 1.47 -6.94
C ALA A 40 11.60 2.08 -5.54
N ALA A 41 10.49 2.75 -5.25
CA ALA A 41 10.18 3.26 -3.92
C ALA A 41 10.15 2.13 -2.88
N ALA A 42 9.54 1.00 -3.22
CA ALA A 42 9.53 -0.19 -2.37
C ALA A 42 10.94 -0.71 -2.07
N ARG A 43 11.80 -0.82 -3.09
CA ARG A 43 13.19 -1.26 -2.95
C ARG A 43 14.04 -0.32 -2.10
N LEU A 44 13.92 1.00 -2.32
CA LEU A 44 14.59 2.01 -1.48
C LEU A 44 14.15 1.87 -0.02
N SER A 45 12.84 1.69 0.19
CA SER A 45 12.28 1.45 1.53
C SER A 45 12.61 0.05 2.08
N ASN A 46 13.25 -0.82 1.29
CA ASN A 46 13.73 -2.15 1.65
C ASN A 46 15.27 -2.28 1.52
N LYS A 47 16.01 -1.21 1.82
CA LYS A 47 17.49 -1.17 1.89
C LYS A 47 18.25 -1.36 0.57
N THR A 48 17.57 -1.34 -0.58
CA THR A 48 18.26 -1.24 -1.87
C THR A 48 18.84 0.17 -2.01
N SER A 49 20.08 0.30 -2.49
CA SER A 49 20.70 1.62 -2.66
C SER A 49 20.08 2.39 -3.84
N GLU A 50 20.13 3.72 -3.77
CA GLU A 50 19.71 4.60 -4.87
C GLU A 50 20.50 4.29 -6.15
N ASP A 51 21.82 4.12 -6.05
CA ASP A 51 22.67 3.77 -7.19
C ASP A 51 22.24 2.47 -7.88
N GLU A 52 21.84 1.44 -7.13
CA GLU A 52 21.34 0.19 -7.70
C GLU A 52 20.00 0.41 -8.40
N VAL A 53 19.09 1.17 -7.80
CA VAL A 53 17.79 1.53 -8.38
C VAL A 53 17.96 2.30 -9.69
N LEU A 54 18.78 3.35 -9.70
CA LEU A 54 19.07 4.16 -10.88
C LEU A 54 19.68 3.31 -12.00
N LYS A 55 20.64 2.45 -11.65
CA LYS A 55 21.26 1.52 -12.59
C LYS A 55 20.25 0.55 -13.20
N THR A 56 19.36 -0.04 -12.39
CA THR A 56 18.33 -0.96 -12.89
C THR A 56 17.35 -0.24 -13.82
N LEU A 57 16.94 0.97 -13.48
CA LEU A 57 16.04 1.78 -14.30
C LEU A 57 16.72 2.36 -15.56
N SER A 58 18.06 2.34 -15.62
CA SER A 58 18.87 2.91 -16.69
C SER A 58 18.63 4.41 -16.88
N ILE A 59 18.56 5.14 -15.76
CA ILE A 59 18.39 6.60 -15.71
C ILE A 59 19.40 7.21 -14.75
N ASP A 60 19.65 8.51 -14.88
CA ASP A 60 20.43 9.27 -13.90
C ASP A 60 19.56 9.83 -12.77
N LYS A 61 20.22 10.47 -11.80
CA LYS A 61 19.56 11.05 -10.63
C LYS A 61 18.57 12.16 -10.98
N GLN A 62 18.91 13.04 -11.93
CA GLN A 62 18.04 14.14 -12.33
C GLN A 62 16.77 13.57 -12.98
N GLN A 63 16.91 12.59 -13.86
CA GLN A 63 15.77 11.90 -14.46
C GLN A 63 14.90 11.21 -13.41
N PHE A 64 15.51 10.62 -12.37
CA PHE A 64 14.75 10.00 -11.28
C PHE A 64 13.99 11.02 -10.43
N GLU A 65 14.56 12.20 -10.18
CA GLU A 65 13.86 13.31 -9.54
C GLU A 65 12.64 13.75 -10.37
N GLU A 66 12.79 13.89 -11.69
CA GLU A 66 11.69 14.24 -12.60
C GLU A 66 10.59 13.15 -12.63
N VAL A 67 10.96 11.86 -12.57
CA VAL A 67 10.02 10.73 -12.41
C VAL A 67 9.25 10.85 -11.08
N ASN A 68 9.97 11.07 -9.98
CA ASN A 68 9.38 11.22 -8.65
C ASN A 68 8.40 12.38 -8.59
N GLU A 69 8.76 13.54 -9.14
CA GLU A 69 7.90 14.72 -9.17
C GLU A 69 6.62 14.47 -9.97
N SER A 70 6.75 13.90 -11.17
CA SER A 70 5.61 13.65 -12.06
C SER A 70 4.60 12.69 -11.44
N PHE A 71 5.05 11.52 -10.96
CA PHE A 71 4.14 10.53 -10.40
C PHE A 71 3.62 10.92 -9.01
N SER A 72 4.42 11.61 -8.18
CA SER A 72 3.92 12.15 -6.91
C SER A 72 2.87 13.22 -7.13
N LYS A 73 3.01 14.05 -8.17
CA LYS A 73 1.98 15.00 -8.58
C LYS A 73 0.71 14.29 -9.02
N ALA A 74 0.81 13.25 -9.84
CA ALA A 74 -0.35 12.46 -10.25
C ALA A 74 -1.08 11.84 -9.04
N LEU A 75 -0.35 11.31 -8.05
CA LEU A 75 -0.93 10.81 -6.80
C LEU A 75 -1.63 11.91 -5.98
N LYS A 76 -1.05 13.11 -5.91
CA LYS A 76 -1.65 14.24 -5.19
C LYS A 76 -2.94 14.74 -5.87
N ASP A 77 -2.99 14.63 -7.19
CA ASP A 77 -4.12 15.07 -8.01
C ASP A 77 -5.24 14.01 -8.09
N ASP A 78 -5.00 12.76 -7.66
CA ASP A 78 -5.98 11.65 -7.58
C ASP A 78 -7.06 11.90 -6.50
N LYS A 79 -8.20 12.45 -6.93
CA LYS A 79 -9.32 12.76 -6.02
C LYS A 79 -10.22 11.56 -5.71
N ASP A 80 -10.18 10.54 -6.56
CA ASP A 80 -10.99 9.33 -6.41
C ASP A 80 -10.27 8.23 -5.62
N PHE A 81 -9.04 8.49 -5.17
CA PHE A 81 -8.16 7.55 -4.49
C PHE A 81 -7.87 6.26 -5.28
N LYS A 82 -8.09 6.27 -6.60
CA LYS A 82 -7.88 5.10 -7.47
C LYS A 82 -6.40 4.84 -7.68
N LEU A 83 -5.65 5.90 -8.02
CA LEU A 83 -4.23 5.81 -8.30
C LEU A 83 -3.41 5.59 -7.03
N ILE A 84 -3.80 6.18 -5.89
CA ILE A 84 -3.11 5.90 -4.61
C ILE A 84 -3.36 4.47 -4.12
N THR A 85 -4.57 3.93 -4.34
CA THR A 85 -4.86 2.52 -4.05
C THR A 85 -4.01 1.61 -4.93
N TYR A 86 -3.90 1.92 -6.22
CA TYR A 86 -3.05 1.18 -7.14
C TYR A 86 -1.57 1.31 -6.81
N TYR A 87 -1.10 2.49 -6.42
CA TYR A 87 0.26 2.67 -5.93
C TYR A 87 0.56 1.75 -4.75
N GLY A 88 -0.36 1.63 -3.78
CA GLY A 88 -0.19 0.69 -2.67
C GLY A 88 -0.06 -0.77 -3.13
N GLN A 89 -0.82 -1.17 -4.16
CA GLN A 89 -0.70 -2.49 -4.77
C GLN A 89 0.64 -2.67 -5.50
N ALA A 90 1.04 -1.72 -6.33
CA ALA A 90 2.29 -1.76 -7.07
C ALA A 90 3.51 -1.72 -6.14
N PHE A 91 3.47 -0.89 -5.09
CA PHE A 91 4.49 -0.79 -4.05
C PHE A 91 4.70 -2.12 -3.32
N SER A 92 3.66 -2.97 -3.18
CA SER A 92 3.82 -4.30 -2.57
C SER A 92 4.68 -5.28 -3.40
N ASN A 93 4.96 -4.94 -4.66
CA ASN A 93 5.77 -5.75 -5.55
C ASN A 93 7.16 -5.14 -5.74
N LEU A 94 8.19 -5.77 -5.15
CA LEU A 94 9.59 -5.37 -5.35
C LEU A 94 10.14 -5.71 -6.75
N ASN A 95 9.39 -6.44 -7.57
CA ASN A 95 9.91 -7.09 -8.77
C ASN A 95 9.18 -6.63 -10.05
N ALA A 96 8.66 -5.41 -10.06
CA ALA A 96 7.95 -4.88 -11.23
C ALA A 96 8.93 -4.48 -12.36
N GLY A 97 8.53 -4.71 -13.61
CA GLY A 97 9.27 -4.30 -14.80
C GLY A 97 10.73 -4.77 -14.78
N ARG A 98 11.68 -3.82 -14.96
CA ARG A 98 13.12 -4.11 -14.97
C ARG A 98 13.65 -4.74 -13.68
N PHE A 99 12.97 -4.54 -12.55
CA PHE A 99 13.37 -5.16 -11.28
C PHE A 99 13.14 -6.67 -11.22
N ALA A 100 12.32 -7.23 -12.13
CA ALA A 100 12.13 -8.68 -12.24
C ALA A 100 13.43 -9.44 -12.56
N ALA A 101 14.40 -8.80 -13.22
CA ALA A 101 15.69 -9.41 -13.57
C ALA A 101 16.61 -9.62 -12.37
N ASN A 102 16.39 -8.92 -11.26
CA ASN A 102 17.09 -9.09 -9.99
C ASN A 102 16.06 -9.19 -8.86
N SER A 103 15.28 -10.27 -8.87
CA SER A 103 14.13 -10.42 -7.98
C SER A 103 14.55 -10.46 -6.51
N GLN A 104 13.85 -9.71 -5.67
CA GLN A 104 13.95 -9.76 -4.23
C GLN A 104 12.74 -10.49 -3.67
N GLU A 105 12.99 -11.47 -2.81
CA GLU A 105 11.96 -12.08 -1.99
C GLU A 105 12.06 -11.52 -0.58
N THR A 106 10.91 -11.32 0.05
CA THR A 106 10.82 -10.90 1.44
C THR A 106 10.00 -11.90 2.21
N GLU A 107 10.52 -12.35 3.33
CA GLU A 107 9.75 -13.11 4.29
C GLU A 107 9.12 -12.19 5.34
N ARG A 108 7.92 -12.55 5.81
CA ARG A 108 7.32 -11.87 6.96
C ARG A 108 8.25 -11.92 8.17
N LYS A 109 8.39 -10.83 8.90
CA LYS A 109 9.22 -10.77 10.12
C LYS A 109 8.38 -10.77 11.39
N LEU A 110 7.21 -10.15 11.34
CA LEU A 110 6.18 -10.21 12.37
C LEU A 110 5.41 -11.52 12.21
N LYS A 111 6.04 -12.64 12.60
CA LYS A 111 5.54 -14.00 12.37
C LYS A 111 4.28 -14.30 13.19
N THR A 112 4.14 -13.70 14.36
CA THR A 112 2.99 -13.86 15.26
C THR A 112 2.20 -12.55 15.42
N PHE A 113 0.93 -12.67 15.84
CA PHE A 113 0.12 -11.48 16.16
C PHE A 113 0.77 -10.69 17.30
N GLU A 114 1.44 -11.36 18.24
CA GLU A 114 2.12 -10.72 19.35
C GLU A 114 3.27 -9.82 18.87
N ASP A 115 4.06 -10.26 17.89
CA ASP A 115 5.12 -9.45 17.28
C ASP A 115 4.54 -8.19 16.65
N TYR A 116 3.45 -8.35 15.89
CA TYR A 116 2.75 -7.24 15.25
C TYR A 116 2.12 -6.27 16.25
N ALA A 117 1.46 -6.81 17.29
CA ALA A 117 0.81 -6.01 18.31
C ALA A 117 1.82 -5.21 19.14
N ARG A 118 2.98 -5.82 19.46
CA ARG A 118 4.08 -5.15 20.14
C ARG A 118 4.60 -3.96 19.36
N LEU A 119 4.92 -4.16 18.09
CA LEU A 119 5.38 -3.07 17.22
C LEU A 119 4.30 -2.00 17.05
N SER A 120 3.05 -2.39 16.82
CA SER A 120 1.94 -1.45 16.64
C SER A 120 1.71 -0.60 17.88
N GLY A 121 1.74 -1.21 19.08
CA GLY A 121 1.66 -0.50 20.35
C GLY A 121 2.85 0.44 20.57
N HIS A 122 4.07 -0.01 20.25
CA HIS A 122 5.28 0.83 20.30
C HIS A 122 5.14 2.05 19.40
N MET A 123 4.70 1.85 18.15
CA MET A 123 4.54 2.89 17.15
C MET A 123 3.54 3.96 17.58
N GLN A 124 2.41 3.54 18.16
CA GLN A 124 1.40 4.46 18.69
C GLN A 124 1.95 5.29 19.85
N ALA A 125 2.59 4.64 20.83
CA ALA A 125 3.17 5.34 21.98
C ALA A 125 4.31 6.29 21.58
N ALA A 126 5.15 5.87 20.63
CA ALA A 126 6.25 6.68 20.10
C ALA A 126 5.72 7.94 19.40
N THR A 127 4.73 7.77 18.52
CA THR A 127 4.11 8.89 17.78
C THR A 127 3.49 9.90 18.75
N GLU A 128 2.78 9.44 19.79
CA GLU A 128 2.21 10.31 20.83
C GLU A 128 3.28 11.04 21.65
N ALA A 129 4.45 10.43 21.84
CA ALA A 129 5.60 11.03 22.49
C ALA A 129 6.46 11.91 21.57
N GLY A 130 6.07 12.10 20.30
CA GLY A 130 6.85 12.85 19.31
C GLY A 130 8.14 12.17 18.86
N VAL A 131 8.25 10.85 19.07
CA VAL A 131 9.38 10.04 18.63
C VAL A 131 9.17 9.61 17.17
N ASP A 132 10.25 9.71 16.39
CA ASP A 132 10.28 9.30 14.99
C ASP A 132 9.91 7.81 14.82
N PRO A 133 8.84 7.49 14.06
CA PRO A 133 8.45 6.13 13.69
C PRO A 133 9.58 5.30 13.08
N GLN A 134 10.50 5.94 12.35
CA GLN A 134 11.61 5.22 11.72
C GLN A 134 12.55 4.61 12.76
N LYS A 135 12.80 5.31 13.87
CA LYS A 135 13.61 4.78 14.98
C LYS A 135 12.96 3.57 15.64
N VAL A 136 11.62 3.56 15.71
CA VAL A 136 10.88 2.40 16.21
C VAL A 136 11.05 1.20 15.29
N LEU A 137 10.97 1.38 13.96
CA LEU A 137 11.22 0.30 13.00
C LEU A 137 12.65 -0.24 13.10
N GLU A 138 13.64 0.65 13.27
CA GLU A 138 15.03 0.28 13.48
C GLU A 138 15.23 -0.56 14.75
N GLU A 139 14.62 -0.15 15.87
CA GLU A 139 14.62 -0.91 17.14
C GLU A 139 14.01 -2.30 16.99
N HIS A 140 13.05 -2.47 16.07
CA HIS A 140 12.41 -3.75 15.76
C HIS A 140 13.04 -4.47 14.55
N HIS A 141 14.17 -3.98 14.05
CA HIS A 141 14.92 -4.56 12.93
C HIS A 141 14.10 -4.75 11.64
N LEU A 142 13.16 -3.82 11.41
CA LEU A 142 12.25 -3.80 10.28
C LEU A 142 12.54 -2.62 9.35
N THR A 143 12.34 -2.84 8.06
CA THR A 143 12.24 -1.78 7.08
C THR A 143 10.81 -1.26 6.99
N THR A 144 10.62 -0.07 6.41
CA THR A 144 9.28 0.47 6.11
C THR A 144 8.51 -0.47 5.18
N PHE A 145 9.19 -1.05 4.20
CA PHE A 145 8.60 -2.05 3.31
C PHE A 145 8.10 -3.28 4.08
N GLU A 146 8.96 -3.89 4.89
CA GLU A 146 8.63 -5.10 5.66
C GLU A 146 7.46 -4.84 6.62
N PHE A 147 7.46 -3.70 7.31
CA PHE A 147 6.34 -3.28 8.15
C PHE A 147 5.04 -3.13 7.36
N SER A 148 5.09 -2.53 6.17
CA SER A 148 3.91 -2.39 5.30
C SER A 148 3.35 -3.75 4.86
N GLN A 149 4.22 -4.70 4.48
CA GLN A 149 3.80 -6.03 4.05
C GLN A 149 3.19 -6.83 5.22
N ASP A 150 3.87 -6.85 6.36
CA ASP A 150 3.38 -7.57 7.54
C ASP A 150 2.09 -6.93 8.08
N GLY A 151 1.99 -5.60 8.06
CA GLY A 151 0.78 -4.87 8.42
C GLY A 151 -0.40 -5.24 7.52
N THR A 152 -0.20 -5.31 6.21
CA THR A 152 -1.25 -5.73 5.26
C THR A 152 -1.74 -7.15 5.56
N TYR A 153 -0.83 -8.08 5.85
CA TYR A 153 -1.19 -9.44 6.24
C TYR A 153 -2.04 -9.46 7.52
N TRP A 154 -1.58 -8.78 8.56
CA TRP A 154 -2.22 -8.80 9.88
C TRP A 154 -3.58 -8.10 9.88
N ILE A 155 -3.72 -6.96 9.21
CA ILE A 155 -5.01 -6.31 9.00
C ILE A 155 -5.95 -7.19 8.15
N GLY A 156 -5.42 -7.92 7.17
CA GLY A 156 -6.17 -8.94 6.42
C GLY A 156 -6.75 -10.02 7.35
N LYS A 157 -5.96 -10.51 8.30
CA LYS A 157 -6.41 -11.48 9.32
C LYS A 157 -7.49 -10.93 10.25
N LEU A 158 -7.34 -9.70 10.72
CA LEU A 158 -8.37 -9.04 11.50
C LEU A 158 -9.70 -8.92 10.72
N ARG A 159 -9.62 -8.54 9.44
CA ARG A 159 -10.80 -8.45 8.57
C ARG A 159 -11.48 -9.80 8.37
N GLU A 160 -10.71 -10.87 8.12
CA GLU A 160 -11.24 -12.24 8.03
C GLU A 160 -12.01 -12.64 9.30
N GLN A 161 -11.44 -12.37 10.48
CA GLN A 161 -12.08 -12.64 11.77
C GLN A 161 -13.36 -11.82 11.97
N GLY A 162 -13.34 -10.55 11.59
CA GLY A 162 -14.52 -9.68 11.68
C GLY A 162 -15.66 -10.12 10.76
N MET A 163 -15.35 -10.54 9.53
CA MET A 163 -16.36 -11.11 8.63
C MET A 163 -16.94 -12.43 9.13
N ALA A 164 -16.17 -13.20 9.91
CA ALA A 164 -16.63 -14.41 10.57
C ALA A 164 -17.43 -14.15 11.87
N GLY A 165 -17.56 -12.89 12.31
CA GLY A 165 -18.27 -12.51 13.53
C GLY A 165 -17.51 -12.84 14.83
N ASP A 166 -16.20 -13.11 14.74
CA ASP A 166 -15.35 -13.43 15.90
C ASP A 166 -15.03 -12.17 16.73
N SER A 167 -16.03 -11.72 17.48
CA SER A 167 -15.95 -10.53 18.32
C SER A 167 -14.89 -10.67 19.43
N ALA A 168 -14.66 -11.89 19.91
CA ALA A 168 -13.63 -12.17 20.92
C ALA A 168 -12.22 -11.96 20.37
N ALA A 169 -11.95 -12.39 19.12
CA ALA A 169 -10.68 -12.11 18.46
C ALA A 169 -10.46 -10.61 18.23
N ILE A 170 -11.50 -9.86 17.83
CA ILE A 170 -11.40 -8.39 17.66
C ILE A 170 -11.13 -7.69 19.00
N LEU A 171 -11.81 -8.10 20.07
CA LEU A 171 -11.57 -7.53 21.41
C LEU A 171 -10.14 -7.80 21.85
N LYS A 172 -9.69 -9.06 21.76
CA LYS A 172 -8.32 -9.45 22.08
C LYS A 172 -7.29 -8.65 21.27
N TRP A 173 -7.56 -8.42 19.99
CA TRP A 173 -6.69 -7.62 19.13
C TRP A 173 -6.45 -6.23 19.70
N ASN A 174 -7.53 -5.52 20.02
CA ASN A 174 -7.48 -4.16 20.55
C ASN A 174 -6.83 -4.13 21.93
N GLU A 175 -7.15 -5.08 22.81
CA GLU A 175 -6.58 -5.19 24.15
C GLU A 175 -5.08 -5.44 24.13
N THR A 176 -4.59 -6.35 23.28
CA THR A 176 -3.16 -6.66 23.18
C THR A 176 -2.37 -5.46 22.68
N ILE A 177 -2.85 -4.75 21.64
CA ILE A 177 -2.18 -3.54 21.15
C ILE A 177 -2.18 -2.44 22.22
N ALA A 178 -3.31 -2.23 22.91
CA ALA A 178 -3.43 -1.24 23.97
C ALA A 178 -2.49 -1.53 25.15
N ALA A 179 -2.32 -2.80 25.52
CA ALA A 179 -1.39 -3.21 26.58
C ALA A 179 0.06 -2.84 26.23
N TYR A 180 0.51 -3.16 25.00
CA TYR A 180 1.85 -2.76 24.55
C TYR A 180 2.00 -1.25 24.43
N LYS A 181 0.98 -0.55 23.92
CA LYS A 181 0.98 0.91 23.89
C LYS A 181 1.21 1.49 25.30
N ALA A 182 0.50 0.99 26.31
CA ALA A 182 0.67 1.43 27.69
C ALA A 182 2.09 1.15 28.23
N GLU A 183 2.65 -0.02 27.92
CA GLU A 183 4.03 -0.38 28.30
C GLU A 183 5.05 0.61 27.72
N TYR A 184 4.97 0.90 26.41
CA TYR A 184 5.88 1.82 25.75
C TYR A 184 5.64 3.28 26.14
N ALA A 185 4.39 3.69 26.38
CA ALA A 185 4.08 5.03 26.89
C ALA A 185 4.73 5.27 28.27
N ALA A 186 4.70 4.26 29.16
CA ALA A 186 5.38 4.34 30.45
C ALA A 186 6.92 4.41 30.32
N ARG A 187 7.49 3.90 29.23
CA ARG A 187 8.93 4.04 28.91
C ARG A 187 9.28 5.47 28.52
N TYR A 188 8.44 6.12 27.71
CA TYR A 188 8.68 7.50 27.28
C TYR A 188 8.43 8.51 28.40
N ALA A 189 7.47 8.26 29.30
CA ALA A 189 7.21 9.11 30.46
C ALA A 189 8.35 9.15 31.50
N LYS A 190 9.33 8.23 31.41
CA LYS A 190 10.50 8.15 32.29
C LYS A 190 11.74 8.85 31.71
N LYS A 191 11.67 9.34 30.48
CA LYS A 191 12.75 10.09 29.81
C LYS A 191 12.54 11.58 29.97
#